data_AF-A0A9D9XAI6-F1
#
_entry.id   AF-A0A9D9XAI6-F1
#
_cell.length_a   1.000
_cell.length_b   1.000
_cell.length_c   1.000
_cell.angle_alpha   90.00
_cell.angle_beta   90.00
_cell.angle_gamma   90.00
#
_symmetry.space_group_name_H-M   'P 1'
#
loop_
_entity.id
_entity.type
_entity.pdbx_description
1 polymer ?
#
loop_
_entity_poly.entity_id
_entity_poly.type
_entity_poly.pdbx_seq_one_letter_code
_entity_poly.pdbx_strand_id
1 'polypeptide(L)'
;MTSSGSSAGPRNAALNLHVQMLQRRRGWLARIGEAQDRDDYLTMTTLGLRAGRACREAGEHAEAEWHLQLTARTLLRLGEGMQRLLLEAEQVAETIALAEAWSDTTDPDDLAQPRRLRDRARDLCFTMVQSSRRLDSAVQRVACQLRIATLLSRLGDESDAQHLRQQAAGQARPTHA
;
A
#
# COMPACT_ATOMS: atom_id res chain seq x y z
N MET A 1 49.55 30.72 9.01
CA MET A 1 48.30 30.19 9.57
C MET A 1 47.35 29.97 8.40
N THR A 2 47.33 28.77 7.82
CA THR A 2 46.45 28.42 6.70
C THR A 2 45.23 27.69 7.27
N SER A 3 44.07 28.33 7.18
CA SER A 3 42.79 27.76 7.58
C SER A 3 42.34 26.71 6.56
N SER A 4 42.43 25.44 6.94
CA SER A 4 41.80 24.34 6.23
C SER A 4 40.27 24.43 6.41
N GLY A 5 39.60 25.10 5.47
CA GLY A 5 38.15 25.16 5.37
C GLY A 5 37.58 23.80 4.99
N SER A 6 36.90 23.18 5.94
CA SER A 6 36.24 21.89 5.91
C SER A 6 35.33 21.68 4.69
N SER A 7 35.71 20.76 3.79
CA SER A 7 34.86 20.23 2.70
C SER A 7 33.97 19.05 3.15
N ALA A 8 33.79 18.86 4.46
CA ALA A 8 33.15 17.67 5.03
C ALA A 8 31.60 17.68 5.01
N GLY A 9 30.95 18.79 4.61
CA GLY A 9 29.50 19.00 4.75
C GLY A 9 28.59 18.00 4.02
N PRO A 10 28.76 17.75 2.69
CA PRO A 10 27.82 16.92 1.93
C PRO A 10 27.99 15.41 2.18
N ARG A 11 29.24 14.95 2.34
CA ARG A 11 29.54 13.53 2.60
C ARG A 11 29.06 13.07 3.97
N ASN A 12 29.20 13.92 4.99
CA ASN A 12 28.68 13.61 6.33
C ASN A 12 27.15 13.58 6.37
N ALA A 13 26.47 14.45 5.61
CA ALA A 13 25.02 14.43 5.51
C ALA A 13 24.49 13.14 4.85
N ALA A 14 25.10 12.71 3.74
CA ALA A 14 24.75 11.47 3.06
C ALA A 14 24.98 10.22 3.94
N LEU A 15 26.09 10.18 4.67
CA LEU A 15 26.38 9.11 5.62
C LEU A 15 25.36 9.08 6.77
N ASN A 16 24.99 10.23 7.31
CA ASN A 16 23.99 10.32 8.38
C ASN A 16 22.61 9.84 7.91
N LEU A 17 22.17 10.23 6.71
CA LEU A 17 20.92 9.77 6.11
C LEU A 17 20.94 8.24 5.91
N HIS A 18 22.05 7.70 5.42
CA HIS A 18 22.20 6.25 5.23
C HIS A 18 22.12 5.48 6.55
N VAL A 19 22.78 5.97 7.61
CA VAL A 19 22.72 5.36 8.95
C VAL A 19 21.30 5.41 9.51
N GLN A 20 20.58 6.53 9.35
CA GLN A 20 19.20 6.66 9.79
C GLN A 20 18.26 5.69 9.04
N MET A 21 18.44 5.55 7.72
CA MET A 21 17.71 4.58 6.90
C MET A 21 17.93 3.15 7.42
N LEU A 22 19.19 2.75 7.67
CA LEU A 22 19.52 1.42 8.19
C LEU A 22 18.93 1.16 9.57
N GLN A 23 18.97 2.15 10.47
CA GLN A 23 18.37 2.05 11.80
C GLN A 23 16.86 1.90 11.72
N ARG A 24 16.18 2.70 10.89
CA ARG A 24 14.75 2.62 10.65
C ARG A 24 14.35 1.24 10.12
N ARG A 25 15.09 0.75 9.12
CA ARG A 25 14.89 -0.58 8.54
C ARG A 25 15.00 -1.68 9.60
N ARG A 26 16.07 -1.68 10.41
CA ARG A 26 16.24 -2.64 11.51
C ARG A 26 15.08 -2.58 12.51
N GLY A 27 14.62 -1.37 12.86
CA GLY A 27 13.51 -1.18 13.79
C GLY A 27 12.16 -1.68 13.26
N TRP A 28 11.92 -1.61 11.95
CA TRP A 28 10.73 -2.22 11.34
C TRP A 28 10.83 -3.74 11.31
N LEU A 29 11.98 -4.28 10.87
CA LEU A 29 12.18 -5.73 10.77
C LEU A 29 12.09 -6.42 12.13
N ALA A 30 12.62 -5.82 13.20
CA ALA A 30 12.51 -6.38 14.54
C ALA A 30 11.04 -6.53 14.98
N ARG A 31 10.24 -5.46 14.85
CA ARG A 31 8.82 -5.48 15.23
C ARG A 31 7.98 -6.44 14.38
N ILE A 32 8.30 -6.55 13.09
CA ILE A 32 7.64 -7.52 12.20
C ILE A 32 8.03 -8.95 12.59
N GLY A 33 9.32 -9.18 12.90
CA GLY A 33 9.81 -10.47 13.39
C GLY A 33 9.14 -10.89 14.69
N GLU A 34 9.01 -9.99 15.68
CA GLU A 34 8.28 -10.26 16.93
C GLU A 34 6.81 -10.63 16.71
N ALA A 35 6.15 -10.06 15.69
CA ALA A 35 4.80 -10.44 15.33
C ALA A 35 4.77 -11.80 14.61
N GLN A 36 5.77 -12.08 13.76
CA GLN A 36 5.93 -13.35 13.08
C GLN A 36 6.17 -14.51 14.05
N ASP A 37 7.02 -14.32 15.06
CA ASP A 37 7.31 -15.33 16.09
C ASP A 37 6.06 -15.73 16.90
N ARG A 38 5.01 -14.88 16.87
CA ARG A 38 3.72 -15.11 17.51
C ARG A 38 2.62 -15.55 16.54
N ASP A 39 2.94 -15.77 15.26
CA ASP A 39 1.98 -16.00 14.17
C ASP A 39 0.87 -14.92 14.08
N ASP A 40 1.18 -13.70 14.52
CA ASP A 40 0.25 -12.57 14.50
C ASP A 40 0.30 -11.87 13.13
N TYR A 41 -0.27 -12.54 12.12
CA TYR A 41 -0.28 -12.06 10.74
C TYR A 41 -1.03 -10.74 10.57
N LEU A 42 -1.97 -10.43 11.47
CA LEU A 42 -2.69 -9.16 11.46
C LEU A 42 -1.73 -8.02 11.83
N THR A 43 -1.02 -8.15 12.96
CA THR A 43 -0.02 -7.18 13.38
C THR A 43 1.11 -7.08 12.36
N MET A 44 1.59 -8.20 11.83
CA MET A 44 2.61 -8.19 10.76
C MET A 44 2.17 -7.37 9.55
N THR A 45 0.93 -7.55 9.10
CA THR A 45 0.37 -6.83 7.94
C THR A 45 0.27 -5.34 8.23
N THR A 46 -0.27 -4.96 9.39
CA THR A 46 -0.38 -3.55 9.80
C THR A 46 0.98 -2.89 9.93
N LEU A 47 1.98 -3.59 10.50
CA LEU A 47 3.35 -3.09 10.58
C LEU A 47 3.99 -2.95 9.19
N GLY A 48 3.78 -3.91 8.29
CA GLY A 48 4.26 -3.87 6.92
C GLY A 48 3.71 -2.66 6.14
N LEU A 49 2.41 -2.38 6.25
CA LEU A 49 1.77 -1.21 5.64
C LEU A 49 2.33 0.10 6.20
N ARG A 50 2.51 0.19 7.52
CA ARG A 50 3.09 1.37 8.18
C ARG A 50 4.55 1.60 7.77
N ALA A 51 5.32 0.52 7.67
CA ALA A 51 6.71 0.58 7.21
C ALA A 51 6.79 1.05 5.76
N GLY A 52 5.97 0.48 4.87
CA GLY A 52 5.89 0.88 3.46
C GLY A 52 5.54 2.36 3.29
N ARG A 53 4.53 2.84 4.03
CA ARG A 53 4.17 4.27 4.08
C ARG A 53 5.35 5.14 4.53
N ALA A 54 5.98 4.77 5.64
CA ALA A 54 7.09 5.55 6.21
C ALA A 54 8.31 5.62 5.27
N CYS A 55 8.62 4.52 4.56
CA CYS A 55 9.67 4.53 3.54
C CYS A 55 9.29 5.37 2.33
N ARG A 56 8.04 5.30 1.86
CA ARG A 56 7.55 6.15 0.76
C ARG A 56 7.63 7.63 1.11
N GLU A 57 7.20 8.02 2.30
CA GLU A 57 7.26 9.40 2.79
C GLU A 57 8.71 9.90 2.96
N ALA A 58 9.66 8.98 3.16
CA ALA A 58 11.09 9.28 3.18
C ALA A 58 11.76 9.29 1.79
N GLY A 59 11.02 9.02 0.71
CA GLY A 59 11.57 8.89 -0.65
C GLY A 59 12.30 7.57 -0.92
N GLU A 60 12.22 6.60 0.00
CA GLU A 60 12.88 5.29 -0.07
C GLU A 60 12.01 4.30 -0.87
N HIS A 61 11.75 4.59 -2.16
CA HIS A 61 10.73 3.89 -2.95
C HIS A 61 10.94 2.37 -3.08
N ALA A 62 12.19 1.93 -3.26
CA ALA A 62 12.51 0.50 -3.34
C ALA A 62 12.25 -0.25 -2.02
N GLU A 63 12.55 0.38 -0.87
CA GLU A 63 12.28 -0.21 0.44
C GLU A 63 10.77 -0.19 0.75
N ALA A 64 10.07 0.87 0.34
CA ALA A 64 8.62 0.96 0.43
C ALA A 64 7.95 -0.18 -0.36
N GLU A 65 8.38 -0.43 -1.59
CA GLU A 65 7.89 -1.54 -2.39
C GLU A 65 8.16 -2.89 -1.71
N TRP A 66 9.37 -3.09 -1.18
CA TRP A 66 9.73 -4.33 -0.48
C TRP A 66 8.78 -4.61 0.70
N HIS A 67 8.45 -3.58 1.49
CA HIS A 67 7.48 -3.69 2.57
C HIS A 67 6.05 -4.01 2.07
N LEU A 68 5.62 -3.43 0.94
CA LEU A 68 4.33 -3.76 0.34
C LEU A 68 4.29 -5.20 -0.21
N GLN A 69 5.40 -5.70 -0.75
CA GLN A 69 5.52 -7.10 -1.19
C GLN A 69 5.49 -8.08 -0.01
N LEU A 70 6.14 -7.73 1.11
CA LEU A 70 6.04 -8.50 2.36
C LEU A 70 4.61 -8.51 2.90
N THR A 71 3.96 -7.35 2.93
CA THR A 71 2.56 -7.20 3.35
C THR A 71 1.65 -8.09 2.50
N ALA A 72 1.82 -8.08 1.17
CA ALA A 72 1.02 -8.90 0.26
C ALA A 72 1.14 -10.40 0.55
N ARG A 73 2.35 -10.87 0.85
CA ARG A 73 2.58 -12.28 1.22
C ARG A 73 1.96 -12.63 2.57
N THR A 74 1.98 -11.69 3.51
CA THR A 74 1.41 -11.86 4.86
C THR A 74 -0.12 -11.89 4.82
N LEU A 75 -0.73 -11.05 3.99
CA LEU A 75 -2.19 -11.04 3.77
C LEU A 75 -2.75 -12.40 3.33
N LEU A 76 -1.98 -13.18 2.56
CA LEU A 76 -2.38 -14.52 2.15
C LEU A 76 -2.51 -15.52 3.32
N ARG A 77 -1.94 -15.18 4.48
CA ARG A 77 -2.03 -15.98 5.71
C ARG A 77 -3.25 -15.63 6.55
N LEU A 78 -3.90 -14.50 6.26
CA LEU A 78 -5.14 -14.10 6.94
C LEU A 78 -6.35 -14.83 6.35
N GLY A 79 -7.27 -15.22 7.23
CA GLY A 79 -8.56 -15.77 6.83
C GLY A 79 -9.33 -14.79 5.94
N GLU A 80 -10.20 -15.33 5.08
CA GLU A 80 -11.12 -14.51 4.28
C GLU A 80 -12.09 -13.75 5.20
N GLY A 81 -12.44 -12.52 4.83
CA GLY A 81 -13.41 -11.71 5.57
C GLY A 81 -13.14 -10.22 5.50
N MET A 82 -13.98 -9.47 6.22
CA MET A 82 -13.97 -8.00 6.18
C MET A 82 -12.62 -7.41 6.62
N GLN A 83 -12.01 -7.95 7.67
CA GLN A 83 -10.73 -7.43 8.18
C GLN A 83 -9.61 -7.53 7.13
N ARG A 84 -9.56 -8.65 6.40
CA ARG A 84 -8.59 -8.84 5.33
C ARG A 84 -8.86 -7.89 4.17
N LEU A 85 -10.11 -7.71 3.76
CA LEU A 85 -10.48 -6.78 2.70
C LEU A 85 -10.13 -5.32 3.02
N LEU A 86 -10.27 -4.91 4.28
CA LEU A 86 -9.85 -3.57 4.72
C LEU A 86 -8.34 -3.38 4.56
N LEU A 87 -7.54 -4.37 4.96
CA LEU A 87 -6.09 -4.32 4.82
C LEU A 87 -5.64 -4.43 3.36
N GLU A 88 -6.32 -5.21 2.53
CA GLU A 88 -6.11 -5.24 1.08
C GLU A 88 -6.41 -3.86 0.46
N ALA A 89 -7.48 -3.18 0.90
CA ALA A 89 -7.78 -1.82 0.44
C ALA A 89 -6.69 -0.81 0.83
N GLU A 90 -6.14 -0.93 2.04
CA GLU A 90 -4.99 -0.12 2.48
C GLU A 90 -3.74 -0.43 1.65
N GLN A 91 -3.47 -1.71 1.36
CA GLN A 91 -2.35 -2.11 0.50
C GLN A 91 -2.48 -1.52 -0.91
N VAL A 92 -3.67 -1.57 -1.50
CA VAL A 92 -3.92 -0.95 -2.81
C VAL A 92 -3.70 0.56 -2.73
N ALA A 93 -4.25 1.23 -1.71
CA ALA A 93 -4.09 2.67 -1.55
C ALA A 93 -2.62 3.08 -1.43
N GLU A 94 -1.81 2.32 -0.69
CA GLU A 94 -0.37 2.58 -0.57
C GLU A 94 0.42 2.21 -1.82
N THR A 95 0.02 1.17 -2.55
CA THR A 95 0.64 0.83 -3.84
C THR A 95 0.41 1.93 -4.87
N ILE A 96 -0.81 2.50 -4.91
CA ILE A 96 -1.12 3.66 -5.76
C ILE A 96 -0.28 4.87 -5.34
N ALA A 97 -0.24 5.19 -4.04
CA ALA A 97 0.53 6.32 -3.54
C ALA A 97 2.04 6.17 -3.81
N LEU A 98 2.57 4.95 -3.77
CA LEU A 98 3.96 4.67 -4.13
C LEU A 98 4.19 4.87 -5.62
N ALA A 99 3.28 4.43 -6.48
CA ALA A 99 3.39 4.66 -7.91
C ALA A 99 3.38 6.15 -8.25
N GLU A 100 2.52 6.94 -7.60
CA GLU A 100 2.45 8.40 -7.72
C GLU A 100 3.79 9.04 -7.28
N ALA A 101 4.23 8.79 -6.05
CA ALA A 101 5.49 9.34 -5.52
C ALA A 101 6.72 8.95 -6.35
N TRP A 102 6.77 7.71 -6.85
CA TRP A 102 7.88 7.24 -7.67
C TRP A 102 7.86 7.88 -9.06
N SER A 103 6.69 8.10 -9.65
CA SER A 103 6.56 8.83 -10.92
C SER A 103 7.09 10.27 -10.78
N ASP A 104 6.77 10.95 -9.67
CA ASP A 104 7.17 12.34 -9.46
C ASP A 104 8.69 12.55 -9.37
N THR A 105 9.43 11.51 -8.99
CA THR A 105 10.91 11.56 -8.84
C THR A 105 11.68 10.92 -9.99
N THR A 106 11.00 10.25 -10.92
CA THR A 106 11.65 9.47 -12.00
C THR A 106 11.62 10.25 -13.31
N ASP A 107 12.56 9.95 -14.20
CA ASP A 107 12.52 10.42 -15.57
C ASP A 107 11.17 10.02 -16.23
N PRO A 108 10.43 10.96 -16.87
CA PRO A 108 9.21 10.65 -17.60
C PRO A 108 9.36 9.52 -18.65
N ASP A 109 10.57 9.28 -19.15
CA ASP A 109 10.85 8.19 -20.09
C ASP A 109 11.08 6.83 -19.40
N ASP A 110 11.25 6.78 -18.07
CA ASP A 110 11.46 5.57 -17.26
C ASP A 110 10.30 5.27 -16.27
N LEU A 111 9.07 5.27 -16.79
CA LEU A 111 7.86 5.00 -16.00
C LEU A 111 7.53 3.50 -15.88
N ALA A 112 8.46 2.59 -16.18
CA ALA A 112 8.20 1.15 -16.16
C ALA A 112 7.80 0.67 -14.75
N GLN A 113 8.52 1.11 -13.72
CA GLN A 113 8.25 0.68 -12.34
C GLN A 113 6.94 1.25 -11.78
N PRO A 114 6.65 2.57 -11.88
CA PRO A 114 5.36 3.11 -11.50
C PRO A 114 4.18 2.45 -12.22
N ARG A 115 4.30 2.15 -13.52
CA ARG A 115 3.25 1.44 -14.28
C ARG A 115 2.97 0.06 -13.71
N ARG A 116 4.02 -0.74 -13.42
CA ARG A 116 3.88 -2.05 -12.79
C ARG A 116 3.16 -1.99 -11.44
N LEU A 117 3.44 -0.96 -10.63
CA LEU A 117 2.75 -0.75 -9.36
C LEU A 117 1.27 -0.43 -9.56
N ARG A 118 0.92 0.42 -10.53
CA ARG A 118 -0.49 0.71 -10.88
C ARG A 118 -1.22 -0.53 -11.36
N ASP A 119 -0.61 -1.33 -12.23
CA ASP A 119 -1.21 -2.56 -12.73
C ASP A 119 -1.45 -3.57 -11.60
N ARG A 120 -0.47 -3.74 -10.70
CA ARG A 120 -0.64 -4.57 -9.50
C ARG A 120 -1.76 -4.07 -8.58
N ALA A 121 -1.87 -2.76 -8.39
CA ALA A 121 -2.95 -2.17 -7.60
C ALA A 121 -4.32 -2.44 -8.25
N ARG A 122 -4.40 -2.36 -9.58
CA ARG A 122 -5.61 -2.69 -10.35
C ARG A 122 -6.00 -4.17 -10.22
N ASP A 123 -5.05 -5.08 -10.34
CA ASP A 123 -5.29 -6.52 -10.19
C ASP A 123 -5.82 -6.87 -8.78
N LEU A 124 -5.27 -6.21 -7.76
CA LEU A 124 -5.74 -6.33 -6.38
C LEU A 124 -7.16 -5.79 -6.21
N CYS A 125 -7.51 -4.65 -6.81
CA CYS A 125 -8.89 -4.15 -6.83
C CYS A 125 -9.86 -5.21 -7.38
N PHE A 126 -9.55 -5.84 -8.51
CA PHE A 126 -10.41 -6.86 -9.10
C PHE A 126 -10.54 -8.11 -8.22
N THR A 127 -9.44 -8.52 -7.59
CA THR A 127 -9.44 -9.62 -6.60
C THR A 127 -10.33 -9.29 -5.40
N MET A 128 -10.26 -8.05 -4.90
CA MET A 128 -11.10 -7.58 -3.80
C MET A 128 -12.57 -7.51 -4.19
N VAL A 129 -12.91 -7.13 -5.43
CA VAL A 129 -14.31 -7.16 -5.91
C VAL A 129 -14.87 -8.58 -5.78
N GLN A 130 -14.14 -9.60 -6.23
CA GLN A 130 -14.60 -10.98 -6.12
C GLN A 130 -14.73 -11.44 -4.67
N SER A 131 -13.74 -11.10 -3.84
CA SER A 131 -13.72 -11.48 -2.42
C SER A 131 -14.83 -10.78 -1.63
N SER A 132 -15.14 -9.52 -1.94
CA SER A 132 -16.23 -8.78 -1.28
C SER A 132 -17.60 -9.41 -1.49
N ARG A 133 -17.83 -10.10 -2.62
CA ARG A 133 -19.12 -10.79 -2.89
C ARG A 133 -19.40 -11.93 -1.92
N ARG A 134 -18.37 -12.48 -1.27
CA ARG A 134 -18.46 -13.57 -0.30
C ARG A 134 -18.74 -13.09 1.13
N LEU A 135 -18.79 -11.79 1.38
CA LEU A 135 -19.15 -11.28 2.69
C LEU A 135 -20.63 -11.50 2.96
N ASP A 136 -20.99 -11.95 4.17
CA ASP A 136 -22.37 -12.22 4.54
C ASP A 136 -23.21 -10.94 4.65
N SER A 137 -22.61 -9.86 5.16
CA SER A 137 -23.31 -8.58 5.39
C SER A 137 -23.41 -7.74 4.12
N ALA A 138 -24.64 -7.43 3.70
CA ALA A 138 -24.91 -6.52 2.59
C ALA A 138 -24.28 -5.14 2.79
N VAL A 139 -24.29 -4.62 4.03
CA VAL A 139 -23.66 -3.34 4.37
C VAL A 139 -22.15 -3.40 4.15
N GLN A 140 -21.50 -4.48 4.57
CA GLN A 140 -20.07 -4.66 4.36
C GLN A 140 -19.72 -4.82 2.87
N ARG A 141 -20.55 -5.55 2.10
CA ARG A 141 -20.40 -5.65 0.64
C ARG A 141 -20.43 -4.27 -0.01
N VAL A 142 -21.46 -3.48 0.27
CA VAL A 142 -21.62 -2.12 -0.26
C VAL A 142 -20.44 -1.22 0.15
N ALA A 143 -20.05 -1.23 1.42
CA ALA A 143 -18.92 -0.43 1.91
C ALA A 143 -17.60 -0.80 1.20
N CYS A 144 -17.31 -2.09 1.05
CA CYS A 144 -16.15 -2.58 0.31
C CYS A 144 -16.19 -2.17 -1.16
N GLN A 145 -17.32 -2.33 -1.83
CA GLN A 145 -17.49 -1.96 -3.23
C GLN A 145 -17.27 -0.45 -3.46
N LEU A 146 -17.83 0.40 -2.60
CA LEU A 146 -17.60 1.84 -2.68
C LEU A 146 -16.13 2.20 -2.44
N ARG A 147 -15.48 1.54 -1.48
CA ARG A 147 -14.05 1.74 -1.22
C ARG A 147 -13.19 1.34 -2.42
N ILE A 148 -13.47 0.20 -3.04
CA ILE A 148 -12.77 -0.26 -4.24
C ILE A 148 -13.02 0.70 -5.42
N ALA A 149 -14.24 1.21 -5.57
CA ALA A 149 -14.56 2.19 -6.62
C ALA A 149 -13.72 3.47 -6.49
N THR A 150 -13.51 3.96 -5.26
CA THR A 150 -12.60 5.09 -5.02
C THR A 150 -11.16 4.79 -5.45
N LEU A 151 -10.69 3.56 -5.21
CA LEU A 151 -9.33 3.15 -5.60
C LEU A 151 -9.18 3.02 -7.12
N LEU A 152 -10.18 2.45 -7.81
CA LEU A 152 -10.23 2.36 -9.27
C LEU A 152 -10.26 3.75 -9.93
N SER A 153 -11.03 4.71 -9.40
CA SER A 153 -10.99 6.09 -9.89
C SER A 153 -9.60 6.73 -9.78
N ARG A 154 -8.88 6.49 -8.68
CA ARG A 154 -7.47 6.97 -8.54
C ARG A 154 -6.52 6.32 -9.56
N LEU A 155 -6.82 5.09 -9.96
CA LEU A 155 -6.08 4.39 -11.01
C LEU A 155 -6.44 4.88 -12.43
N GLY A 156 -7.46 5.73 -12.58
CA GLY A 156 -7.96 6.21 -13.86
C GLY A 156 -9.01 5.29 -14.50
N ASP A 157 -9.45 4.25 -13.79
CA ASP A 157 -10.40 3.25 -14.28
C ASP A 157 -11.85 3.68 -13.96
N GLU A 158 -12.26 4.86 -14.43
CA GLU A 158 -13.52 5.49 -14.02
C GLU A 158 -14.77 4.71 -14.45
N SER A 159 -14.70 4.03 -15.61
CA SER A 159 -15.80 3.18 -16.09
C SER A 159 -16.11 2.06 -15.09
N ASP A 160 -15.08 1.34 -14.64
CA ASP A 160 -15.20 0.25 -13.68
C ASP A 160 -15.61 0.77 -12.29
N ALA A 161 -15.05 1.91 -11.87
CA ALA A 161 -15.44 2.57 -10.64
C ALA A 161 -16.95 2.92 -10.63
N GLN A 162 -17.45 3.49 -11.72
CA GLN A 162 -18.85 3.90 -11.83
C GLN A 162 -19.79 2.70 -11.88
N HIS A 163 -19.43 1.65 -12.62
CA HIS A 163 -20.19 0.41 -12.63
C HIS A 163 -20.27 -0.20 -11.22
N LEU A 164 -19.18 -0.19 -10.47
CA LEU A 164 -19.16 -0.70 -9.09
C LEU A 164 -20.03 0.14 -8.14
N ARG A 165 -20.04 1.48 -8.28
CA ARG A 165 -20.94 2.37 -7.53
C ARG A 165 -22.41 2.10 -7.83
N GLN A 166 -22.75 1.87 -9.11
CA GLN A 166 -24.12 1.54 -9.51
C GLN A 166 -24.58 0.20 -8.91
N GLN A 167 -23.71 -0.81 -8.91
CA GLN A 167 -23.98 -2.08 -8.25
C GLN A 167 -24.22 -1.91 -6.75
N ALA A 168 -23.36 -1.15 -6.08
CA ALA A 168 -23.50 -0.86 -4.64
C ALA A 168 -24.81 -0.13 -4.34
N ALA A 169 -25.19 0.86 -5.16
CA ALA A 169 -26.45 1.58 -5.03
C ALA A 169 -27.68 0.68 -5.25
N GLY A 170 -27.60 -0.25 -6.20
CA GLY A 170 -28.66 -1.24 -6.43
C GLY A 170 -28.87 -2.18 -5.25
N GLN A 171 -27.80 -2.57 -4.55
CA GLN A 171 -27.85 -3.41 -3.36
C GLN A 171 -28.33 -2.68 -2.10
N ALA A 172 -28.16 -1.36 -2.05
CA ALA A 172 -28.58 -0.53 -0.92
C ALA A 172 -30.07 -0.15 -0.96
N ARG A 173 -30.76 -0.36 -2.08
CA ARG A 173 -32.20 -0.08 -2.18
C ARG A 173 -32.97 -1.15 -1.39
N PRO A 174 -33.85 -0.77 -0.44
CA PRO A 174 -34.76 -1.73 0.15
C PRO A 174 -35.67 -2.29 -0.94
N THR A 175 -35.74 -3.62 -1.05
CA THR A 175 -36.83 -4.28 -1.76
C THR A 175 -38.11 -3.96 -1.01
N HIS A 176 -38.82 -2.91 -1.44
CA HIS A 176 -40.22 -2.75 -1.10
C HIS A 176 -40.99 -3.87 -1.81
N ALA A 177 -41.35 -4.90 -1.04
CA ALA A 177 -42.39 -5.87 -1.34
C ALA A 177 -43.38 -5.82 -0.18
#